data_AF-A0AAD5D1Y2-F1
#
_entry.id   AF-A0AAD5D1Y2-F1
#
_cell.length_a   1.000
_cell.length_b   1.000
_cell.length_c   1.000
_cell.angle_alpha   90.00
_cell.angle_beta   90.00
_cell.angle_gamma   90.00
#
_symmetry.space_group_name_H-M   'P 1'
#
loop_
_entity.id
_entity.type
_entity.pdbx_description
1 polymer ?
#
loop_
_entity_poly.entity_id
_entity_poly.type
_entity_poly.pdbx_seq_one_letter_code
_entity_poly.pdbx_strand_id
1 'polypeptide(L)'
;MGFAVCVFSSLLIFPMWASDELHRSTSTKFDKLACCIEDCMKAYFSAVSENESAPRINVGDCKSVLHSKSSDESLANFARWEPWHGKFGLNYPWKKYIQIGERIRELASIILSMQECVKSPLQSSTPLKHVIKEPCTSVALSLGLTMRELGTSIMNMKRCQAKAITVPKLQSIKLELIILSTSSNLKGTANAESLDVANFLFLLMKIVDKMEVLAKEVDELGEVAGFQSK
;
A
#
# COMPACT_ATOMS: atom_id res chain seq x y z
N MET A 1 24.90 19.15 -32.25
CA MET A 1 23.60 19.64 -32.73
C MET A 1 22.43 18.80 -32.19
N GLY A 2 22.33 17.50 -32.49
CA GLY A 2 21.19 16.66 -32.04
C GLY A 2 20.95 16.58 -30.52
N PHE A 3 22.01 16.41 -29.71
CA PHE A 3 21.90 16.41 -28.23
C PHE A 3 21.38 17.76 -27.70
N ALA A 4 21.93 18.87 -28.20
CA ALA A 4 21.51 20.20 -27.78
C ALA A 4 20.06 20.49 -28.18
N VAL A 5 19.64 20.12 -29.39
CA VAL A 5 18.26 20.30 -29.87
C VAL A 5 17.28 19.43 -29.05
N CYS A 6 17.64 18.19 -28.73
CA CYS A 6 16.83 17.30 -27.90
C CYS A 6 16.70 17.80 -26.45
N VAL A 7 17.79 18.28 -25.84
CA VAL A 7 17.77 18.90 -24.51
C VAL A 7 16.93 20.18 -24.53
N PHE A 8 17.07 21.02 -25.56
CA PHE A 8 16.33 22.26 -25.68
C PHE A 8 14.83 22.01 -25.87
N SER A 9 14.43 21.08 -26.74
CA SER A 9 13.02 20.74 -26.95
C SER A 9 12.39 20.11 -25.71
N SER A 10 13.14 19.26 -25.00
CA SER A 10 12.67 18.57 -23.78
C SER A 10 12.60 19.49 -22.56
N LEU A 11 13.32 20.62 -22.53
CA LEU A 11 13.26 21.59 -21.43
C LEU A 11 12.29 22.73 -21.69
N LEU A 12 12.05 23.11 -22.95
CA LEU A 12 11.37 24.38 -23.28
C LEU A 12 10.01 24.22 -23.98
N ILE A 13 9.72 23.07 -24.60
CA ILE A 13 8.47 22.88 -25.37
C ILE A 13 7.47 22.02 -24.58
N PHE A 14 7.93 20.94 -23.95
CA PHE A 14 7.14 20.11 -23.01
C PHE A 14 8.07 19.48 -21.96
N PRO A 15 8.39 20.20 -20.87
CA PRO A 15 9.24 19.64 -19.83
C PRO A 15 8.57 18.45 -19.15
N MET A 16 9.22 17.29 -19.25
CA MET A 16 8.91 16.11 -18.44
C MET A 16 9.64 16.24 -17.11
N TRP A 17 8.94 16.72 -16.08
CA TRP A 17 9.53 16.92 -14.75
C TRP A 17 9.59 15.61 -13.96
N ALA A 18 10.75 15.32 -13.39
CA ALA A 18 10.98 14.18 -12.52
C ALA A 18 10.20 14.31 -11.19
N SER A 19 9.97 15.54 -10.72
CA SER A 19 9.12 15.81 -9.55
C SER A 19 7.66 15.38 -9.76
N ASP A 20 7.06 15.73 -10.89
CA ASP A 20 5.69 15.32 -11.26
C ASP A 20 5.60 13.78 -11.37
N GLU A 21 6.59 13.16 -12.01
CA GLU A 21 6.64 11.71 -12.16
C GLU A 21 6.83 11.00 -10.81
N LEU A 22 7.74 11.47 -9.95
CA LEU A 22 7.92 10.93 -8.61
C LEU A 22 6.64 11.07 -7.78
N HIS A 23 5.99 12.22 -7.86
CA HIS A 23 4.76 12.51 -7.14
C HIS A 23 3.62 11.57 -7.55
N ARG A 24 3.37 11.45 -8.87
CA ARG A 24 2.38 10.54 -9.44
C ARG A 24 2.72 9.08 -9.14
N SER A 25 3.97 8.68 -9.34
CA SER A 25 4.44 7.31 -9.09
C SER A 25 4.28 6.94 -7.62
N THR A 26 4.62 7.84 -6.70
CA THR A 26 4.43 7.62 -5.25
C THR A 26 2.96 7.41 -4.91
N SER A 27 2.06 8.23 -5.43
CA SER A 27 0.62 8.08 -5.20
C SER A 27 0.05 6.78 -5.76
N THR A 28 0.38 6.44 -7.02
CA THR A 28 -0.17 5.25 -7.69
C THR A 28 0.27 3.93 -7.04
N LYS A 29 1.43 3.89 -6.37
CA LYS A 29 1.85 2.72 -5.59
C LYS A 29 0.88 2.37 -4.45
N PHE A 30 0.22 3.36 -3.85
CA PHE A 30 -0.78 3.09 -2.81
C PHE A 30 -1.97 2.32 -3.38
N ASP A 31 -2.47 2.73 -4.54
CA ASP A 31 -3.57 2.04 -5.21
C ASP A 31 -3.18 0.62 -5.64
N LYS A 32 -1.97 0.45 -6.18
CA LYS A 32 -1.41 -0.88 -6.49
C LYS A 32 -1.42 -1.80 -5.28
N LEU A 33 -0.94 -1.32 -4.12
CA LEU A 33 -0.94 -2.11 -2.89
C LEU A 33 -2.35 -2.36 -2.35
N ALA A 34 -3.27 -1.41 -2.48
CA ALA A 34 -4.67 -1.60 -2.12
C ALA A 34 -5.30 -2.75 -2.91
N CYS A 35 -5.12 -2.75 -4.24
CA CYS A 35 -5.58 -3.83 -5.11
C CYS A 35 -4.92 -5.17 -4.74
N CYS A 36 -3.62 -5.18 -4.43
CA CYS A 36 -2.92 -6.40 -4.02
C CYS A 36 -3.45 -6.99 -2.70
N ILE A 37 -3.86 -6.16 -1.72
CA ILE A 37 -4.50 -6.62 -0.47
C ILE A 37 -5.87 -7.24 -0.77
N GLU A 38 -6.69 -6.55 -1.57
CA GLU A 38 -8.04 -7.02 -1.93
C GLU A 38 -8.00 -8.31 -2.75
N ASP A 39 -7.11 -8.40 -3.74
CA ASP A 39 -6.92 -9.60 -4.56
C ASP A 39 -6.38 -10.77 -3.76
N CYS A 40 -5.46 -10.51 -2.82
CA CYS A 40 -4.96 -11.53 -1.90
C CYS A 40 -6.09 -12.09 -1.03
N MET A 41 -6.98 -11.22 -0.53
CA MET A 41 -8.14 -11.62 0.27
C MET A 41 -9.13 -12.48 -0.53
N LYS A 42 -9.46 -12.06 -1.76
CA LYS A 42 -10.33 -12.84 -2.67
C LYS A 42 -9.74 -14.21 -2.98
N ALA A 43 -8.44 -14.27 -3.26
CA ALA A 43 -7.77 -15.53 -3.55
C ALA A 43 -7.69 -16.45 -2.33
N TYR A 44 -7.48 -15.92 -1.12
CA TYR A 44 -7.44 -16.73 0.11
C TYR A 44 -8.78 -17.45 0.40
N PHE A 45 -9.89 -16.82 0.02
CA PHE A 45 -11.24 -17.33 0.22
C PHE A 45 -11.90 -17.89 -1.05
N SER A 46 -11.18 -18.03 -2.17
CA SER A 46 -11.76 -18.46 -3.45
C SER A 46 -12.33 -19.88 -3.37
N ALA A 47 -11.72 -20.77 -2.57
CA ALA A 47 -12.22 -22.12 -2.33
C ALA A 47 -13.53 -22.17 -1.52
N VAL A 48 -13.91 -21.07 -0.87
CA VAL A 48 -15.16 -20.93 -0.09
C VAL A 48 -16.26 -20.26 -0.92
N SER A 49 -15.91 -19.56 -1.99
CA SER A 49 -16.86 -18.97 -2.94
C SER A 49 -17.07 -19.93 -4.10
N GLU A 50 -18.17 -20.68 -4.12
CA GLU A 50 -18.49 -21.73 -5.11
C GLU A 50 -18.57 -21.26 -6.60
N ASN A 51 -18.33 -19.97 -6.91
CA ASN A 51 -18.70 -19.35 -8.19
C ASN A 51 -17.59 -18.65 -8.99
N GLU A 52 -16.31 -18.72 -8.62
CA GLU A 52 -15.27 -18.04 -9.39
C GLU A 52 -14.06 -18.93 -9.71
N SER A 53 -13.68 -18.97 -10.99
CA SER A 53 -12.37 -19.47 -11.42
C SER A 53 -11.28 -18.76 -10.60
N ALA A 54 -10.29 -19.51 -10.09
CA ALA A 54 -9.24 -19.00 -9.21
C ALA A 54 -8.78 -17.58 -9.63
N PRO A 55 -9.05 -16.54 -8.83
CA PRO A 55 -8.76 -15.17 -9.23
C PRO A 55 -7.26 -15.01 -9.45
N ARG A 56 -6.88 -14.41 -10.58
CA ARG A 56 -5.46 -14.13 -10.87
C ARG A 56 -4.97 -13.09 -9.87
N ILE A 57 -4.19 -13.53 -8.88
CA ILE A 57 -3.45 -12.62 -8.00
C ILE A 57 -2.49 -11.80 -8.85
N ASN A 58 -2.68 -10.48 -8.89
CA ASN A 58 -1.80 -9.57 -9.60
C ASN A 58 -0.50 -9.33 -8.81
N VAL A 59 0.40 -10.31 -8.84
CA VAL A 59 1.72 -10.23 -8.20
C VAL A 59 2.64 -9.21 -8.86
N GLY A 60 2.38 -8.88 -10.14
CA GLY A 60 3.16 -7.93 -10.92
C GLY A 60 3.18 -6.54 -10.29
N ASP A 61 2.03 -6.08 -9.79
CA ASP A 61 1.93 -4.75 -9.18
C ASP A 61 2.71 -4.65 -7.86
N CYS A 62 2.53 -5.59 -6.94
CA CYS A 62 3.28 -5.63 -5.68
C CYS A 62 4.80 -5.71 -5.93
N LYS A 63 5.21 -6.54 -6.89
CA LYS A 63 6.62 -6.68 -7.29
C LYS A 63 7.17 -5.39 -7.93
N SER A 64 6.38 -4.69 -8.73
CA SER A 64 6.76 -3.40 -9.31
C SER A 64 7.00 -2.34 -8.23
N VAL A 65 6.16 -2.33 -7.20
CA VAL A 65 6.32 -1.46 -6.02
C VAL A 65 7.61 -1.81 -5.28
N LEU A 66 7.85 -3.10 -5.02
CA LEU A 66 9.03 -3.59 -4.29
C LEU A 66 10.35 -3.19 -4.97
N HIS A 67 10.42 -3.26 -6.31
CA HIS A 67 11.62 -2.94 -7.08
C HIS A 67 11.78 -1.44 -7.43
N SER A 68 10.88 -0.56 -6.98
CA SER A 68 10.88 0.86 -7.33
C SER A 68 12.01 1.72 -6.73
N LYS A 69 12.88 1.15 -5.88
CA LYS A 69 13.87 1.94 -5.12
C LYS A 69 14.78 2.79 -6.01
N SER A 70 15.41 2.18 -7.00
CA SER A 70 16.37 2.89 -7.87
C SER A 70 15.70 3.98 -8.70
N SER A 71 14.47 3.76 -9.17
CA SER A 71 13.72 4.77 -9.92
C SER A 71 13.29 5.93 -9.02
N ASP A 72 12.89 5.66 -7.78
CA ASP A 72 12.46 6.69 -6.84
C ASP A 72 13.63 7.59 -6.44
N GLU A 73 14.79 6.99 -6.16
CA GLU A 73 16.01 7.72 -5.81
C GLU A 73 16.53 8.55 -6.98
N SER A 74 16.49 8.03 -8.22
CA SER A 74 16.91 8.80 -9.38
C SER A 74 15.97 9.99 -9.64
N LEU A 75 14.65 9.77 -9.62
CA LEU A 75 13.65 10.83 -9.80
C LEU A 75 13.78 11.91 -8.70
N ALA A 76 13.96 11.52 -7.44
CA ALA A 76 14.16 12.48 -6.36
C ALA A 76 15.45 13.28 -6.51
N ASN A 77 16.52 12.65 -7.01
CA ASN A 77 17.77 13.37 -7.30
C ASN A 77 17.58 14.39 -8.43
N PHE A 78 16.89 14.03 -9.50
CA PHE A 78 16.60 14.97 -10.59
C PHE A 78 15.68 16.11 -10.13
N ALA A 79 14.64 15.80 -9.38
CA ALA A 79 13.67 16.78 -8.84
C ALA A 79 14.32 17.86 -7.94
N ARG A 80 15.48 17.58 -7.33
CA ARG A 80 16.23 18.56 -6.53
C ARG A 80 16.93 19.64 -7.35
N TRP A 81 17.17 19.37 -8.64
CA TRP A 81 17.85 20.31 -9.55
C TRP A 81 16.87 21.06 -10.44
N GLU A 82 15.58 20.79 -10.32
CA GLU A 82 14.56 21.46 -11.11
C GLU A 82 14.38 22.91 -10.63
N PRO A 83 14.17 23.86 -11.55
CA PRO A 83 13.72 25.20 -11.18
C PRO A 83 12.34 25.12 -10.53
N TRP A 84 11.87 26.24 -9.95
CA TRP A 84 10.49 26.31 -9.49
C TRP A 84 9.54 26.05 -10.66
N HIS A 85 8.65 25.06 -10.51
CA HIS A 85 7.56 24.84 -11.45
C HIS A 85 6.31 24.26 -10.76
N GLY A 86 5.16 24.40 -11.43
CA GLY A 86 3.90 23.80 -11.01
C GLY A 86 3.54 24.08 -9.54
N LYS A 87 3.38 23.00 -8.77
CA LYS A 87 3.06 23.04 -7.34
C LYS A 87 4.28 22.77 -6.44
N PHE A 88 5.48 22.67 -7.02
CA PHE A 88 6.70 22.34 -6.31
C PHE A 88 7.60 23.57 -6.20
N GLY A 89 7.93 23.95 -4.95
CA GLY A 89 8.88 25.02 -4.67
C GLY A 89 10.35 24.57 -4.76
N LEU A 90 11.28 25.52 -4.75
CA LEU A 90 12.73 25.28 -4.85
C LEU A 90 13.32 24.39 -3.74
N ASN A 91 12.70 24.34 -2.56
CA ASN A 91 13.16 23.53 -1.43
C ASN A 91 12.08 22.52 -0.99
N TYR A 92 11.57 21.76 -1.95
CA TYR A 92 10.52 20.78 -1.69
C TYR A 92 11.07 19.54 -0.95
N PRO A 93 10.30 18.90 -0.03
CA PRO A 93 10.81 17.86 0.86
C PRO A 93 10.93 16.48 0.19
N TRP A 94 11.72 16.35 -0.89
CA TRP A 94 11.92 15.09 -1.63
C TRP A 94 12.42 13.92 -0.78
N LYS A 95 13.16 14.21 0.30
CA LYS A 95 13.59 13.18 1.26
C LYS A 95 12.40 12.43 1.91
N LYS A 96 11.28 13.12 2.14
CA LYS A 96 10.06 12.50 2.67
C LYS A 96 9.40 11.55 1.67
N TYR A 97 9.49 11.82 0.37
CA TYR A 97 9.03 10.88 -0.66
C TYR A 97 9.85 9.59 -0.64
N ILE A 98 11.18 9.67 -0.47
CA ILE A 98 12.03 8.48 -0.36
C ILE A 98 11.69 7.67 0.90
N GLN A 99 11.47 8.33 2.03
CA GLN A 99 11.07 7.70 3.29
C GLN A 99 9.70 7.00 3.17
N ILE A 100 8.71 7.65 2.57
CA ILE A 100 7.41 7.04 2.25
C ILE A 100 7.60 5.84 1.31
N GLY A 101 8.43 5.97 0.27
CA GLY A 101 8.74 4.88 -0.64
C GLY A 101 9.35 3.66 0.06
N GLU A 102 10.20 3.87 1.06
CA GLU A 102 10.75 2.79 1.90
C GLU A 102 9.64 2.06 2.67
N ARG A 103 8.75 2.79 3.33
CA ARG A 103 7.62 2.22 4.07
C ARG A 103 6.64 1.48 3.17
N ILE A 104 6.37 2.02 1.97
CA ILE A 104 5.56 1.36 0.94
C ILE A 104 6.20 0.04 0.50
N ARG A 105 7.52 0.00 0.31
CA ARG A 105 8.24 -1.23 -0.07
C ARG A 105 8.25 -2.28 1.04
N GLU A 106 8.40 -1.86 2.30
CA GLU A 106 8.23 -2.76 3.45
C GLU A 106 6.83 -3.39 3.44
N LEU A 107 5.79 -2.57 3.25
CA LEU A 107 4.42 -3.04 3.16
C LEU A 107 4.21 -4.01 1.98
N ALA A 108 4.77 -3.68 0.82
CA ALA A 108 4.75 -4.54 -0.36
C ALA A 108 5.38 -5.92 -0.07
N SER A 109 6.51 -5.97 0.67
CA SER A 109 7.15 -7.25 1.01
C SER A 109 6.25 -8.17 1.87
N ILE A 110 5.46 -7.58 2.77
CA ILE A 110 4.52 -8.32 3.63
C ILE A 110 3.34 -8.83 2.79
N ILE A 111 2.77 -7.97 1.93
CA ILE A 111 1.67 -8.34 1.03
C ILE A 111 2.12 -9.44 0.07
N LEU A 112 3.34 -9.36 -0.48
CA LEU A 112 3.89 -10.39 -1.34
C LEU A 112 4.05 -11.73 -0.60
N SER A 113 4.54 -11.69 0.65
CA SER A 113 4.63 -12.89 1.50
C SER A 113 3.25 -13.51 1.73
N MET A 114 2.23 -12.69 1.96
CA MET A 114 0.84 -13.12 2.10
C MET A 114 0.31 -13.75 0.80
N GLN A 115 0.59 -13.15 -0.36
CA GLN A 115 0.21 -13.70 -1.67
C GLN A 115 0.85 -15.07 -1.95
N GLU A 116 2.13 -15.26 -1.56
CA GLU A 116 2.79 -16.56 -1.69
C GLU A 116 2.20 -17.61 -0.74
N CYS A 117 1.79 -17.22 0.48
CA CYS A 117 1.04 -18.12 1.37
C CYS A 117 -0.29 -18.55 0.74
N VAL A 118 -0.97 -17.65 0.02
CA VAL A 118 -2.24 -17.96 -0.65
C VAL A 118 -2.09 -18.99 -1.77
N LYS A 119 -0.99 -18.95 -2.53
CA LYS A 119 -0.75 -19.88 -3.65
C LYS A 119 -0.35 -21.29 -3.22
N SER A 120 -0.03 -21.50 -1.94
CA SER A 120 0.42 -22.78 -1.43
C SER A 120 -0.67 -23.86 -1.60
N PRO A 121 -0.33 -25.09 -2.04
CA PRO A 121 -1.29 -26.18 -2.25
C PRO A 121 -1.97 -26.69 -0.97
N LEU A 122 -1.66 -26.13 0.20
CA LEU A 122 -2.31 -26.47 1.47
C LEU A 122 -3.77 -25.98 1.60
N GLN A 123 -4.30 -25.24 0.63
CA GLN A 123 -5.60 -24.57 0.76
C GLN A 123 -6.78 -25.45 0.33
N SER A 124 -7.18 -26.40 1.17
CA SER A 124 -8.55 -26.93 1.16
C SER A 124 -9.54 -25.87 1.68
N SER A 125 -10.80 -25.96 1.26
CA SER A 125 -11.90 -25.19 1.88
C SER A 125 -12.12 -25.70 3.30
N THR A 126 -11.94 -24.85 4.31
CA THR A 126 -12.04 -25.26 5.72
C THR A 126 -13.16 -24.50 6.44
N PRO A 127 -13.82 -25.13 7.45
CA PRO A 127 -14.84 -24.47 8.26
C PRO A 127 -14.34 -23.17 8.92
N LEU A 128 -13.05 -23.16 9.30
CA LEU A 128 -12.40 -22.01 9.92
C LEU A 128 -12.33 -20.81 8.98
N LYS A 129 -12.02 -21.04 7.68
CA LYS A 129 -12.04 -19.99 6.65
C LYS A 129 -13.42 -19.37 6.48
N HIS A 130 -14.49 -20.16 6.62
CA HIS A 130 -15.86 -19.63 6.51
C HIS A 130 -16.21 -18.67 7.67
N VAL A 131 -15.74 -18.96 8.89
CA VAL A 131 -15.99 -18.10 10.06
C VAL A 131 -15.30 -16.74 9.94
N ILE A 132 -14.08 -16.72 9.40
CA ILE A 132 -13.26 -15.50 9.32
C ILE A 132 -13.47 -14.72 8.01
N LYS A 133 -14.15 -15.31 7.01
CA LYS A 133 -14.27 -14.74 5.65
C LYS A 133 -14.84 -13.32 5.66
N GLU A 134 -16.01 -13.13 6.27
CA GLU A 134 -16.69 -11.83 6.30
C GLU A 134 -15.87 -10.76 7.06
N PRO A 135 -15.42 -11.01 8.31
CA PRO A 135 -14.55 -10.08 9.03
C PRO A 135 -13.29 -9.71 8.24
N CYS A 136 -12.55 -10.69 7.72
CA CYS A 136 -11.31 -10.44 6.98
C CYS A 136 -11.55 -9.68 5.67
N THR A 137 -12.66 -9.97 4.96
CA THR A 137 -13.02 -9.25 3.73
C THR A 137 -13.35 -7.79 4.01
N SER A 138 -14.11 -7.51 5.07
CA SER A 138 -14.39 -6.15 5.53
C SER A 138 -13.11 -5.39 5.91
N VAL A 139 -12.19 -6.07 6.62
CA VAL A 139 -10.88 -5.52 6.98
C VAL A 139 -10.05 -5.20 5.74
N ALA A 140 -9.96 -6.11 4.77
CA ALA A 140 -9.21 -5.89 3.53
C ALA A 140 -9.74 -4.69 2.74
N LEU A 141 -11.07 -4.57 2.60
CA LEU A 141 -11.70 -3.43 1.95
C LEU A 141 -11.40 -2.12 2.69
N SER A 142 -11.47 -2.15 4.02
CA SER A 142 -11.16 -0.98 4.84
C SER A 142 -9.70 -0.55 4.72
N LEU A 143 -8.77 -1.49 4.65
CA LEU A 143 -7.35 -1.25 4.40
C LEU A 143 -7.12 -0.72 2.97
N GLY A 144 -7.74 -1.32 1.97
CA GLY A 144 -7.66 -0.88 0.58
C GLY A 144 -8.14 0.55 0.39
N LEU A 145 -9.32 0.89 0.95
CA LEU A 145 -9.85 2.25 0.94
C LEU A 145 -8.91 3.25 1.62
N THR A 146 -8.36 2.86 2.78
CA THR A 146 -7.47 3.75 3.54
C THR A 146 -6.14 3.96 2.79
N MET A 147 -5.62 2.95 2.09
CA MET A 147 -4.43 3.09 1.24
C MET A 147 -4.71 4.06 0.09
N ARG A 148 -5.85 3.91 -0.58
CA ARG A 148 -6.27 4.83 -1.66
C ARG A 148 -6.47 6.26 -1.15
N GLU A 149 -7.00 6.44 0.06
CA GLU A 149 -7.13 7.75 0.69
C GLU A 149 -5.77 8.42 0.92
N LEU A 150 -4.78 7.68 1.44
CA LEU A 150 -3.42 8.18 1.61
C LEU A 150 -2.77 8.54 0.25
N GLY A 151 -2.91 7.69 -0.76
CA GLY A 151 -2.40 7.97 -2.11
C GLY A 151 -3.07 9.19 -2.74
N THR A 152 -4.40 9.33 -2.56
CA THR A 152 -5.20 10.45 -3.06
C THR A 152 -4.85 11.76 -2.35
N SER A 153 -4.54 11.71 -1.05
CA SER A 153 -4.04 12.84 -0.28
C SER A 153 -2.73 13.37 -0.87
N ILE A 154 -1.78 12.49 -1.19
CA ILE A 154 -0.53 12.87 -1.87
C ILE A 154 -0.84 13.46 -3.24
N MET A 155 -1.56 12.75 -4.12
CA MET A 155 -1.86 13.19 -5.49
C MET A 155 -2.47 14.58 -5.56
N ASN A 156 -3.37 14.87 -4.62
CA ASN A 156 -4.09 16.14 -4.59
C ASN A 156 -3.39 17.20 -3.74
N MET A 157 -2.27 16.87 -3.07
CA MET A 157 -1.59 17.73 -2.10
C MET A 157 -2.54 18.28 -1.04
N LYS A 158 -3.39 17.40 -0.50
CA LYS A 158 -4.36 17.69 0.56
C LYS A 158 -3.97 16.94 1.81
N ARG A 159 -4.06 17.57 2.98
CA ARG A 159 -3.76 16.90 4.24
C ARG A 159 -4.69 15.72 4.48
N CYS A 160 -4.12 14.58 4.86
CA CYS A 160 -4.88 13.49 5.46
C CYS A 160 -4.97 13.74 6.96
N GLN A 161 -6.13 13.49 7.57
CA GLN A 161 -6.31 13.66 9.02
C GLN A 161 -5.81 12.40 9.75
N ALA A 162 -4.52 12.08 9.61
CA ALA A 162 -3.99 10.77 10.01
C ALA A 162 -4.18 10.51 11.51
N LYS A 163 -3.83 11.48 12.36
CA LYS A 163 -3.95 11.37 13.83
C LYS A 163 -5.41 11.27 14.30
N ALA A 164 -6.32 11.99 13.65
CA ALA A 164 -7.70 12.13 14.09
C ALA A 164 -8.64 11.05 13.53
N ILE A 165 -8.38 10.54 12.32
CA ILE A 165 -9.31 9.67 11.59
C ILE A 165 -8.63 8.36 11.21
N THR A 166 -7.51 8.42 10.50
CA THR A 166 -6.90 7.24 9.88
C THR A 166 -6.32 6.26 10.89
N VAL A 167 -5.53 6.76 11.86
CA VAL A 167 -4.88 5.92 12.88
C VAL A 167 -5.92 5.28 13.82
N PRO A 168 -6.92 6.00 14.37
CA PRO A 168 -7.98 5.36 15.17
C PRO A 168 -8.75 4.28 14.40
N LYS A 169 -9.01 4.49 13.11
CA LYS A 169 -9.66 3.49 12.25
C LYS A 169 -8.81 2.23 12.12
N LEU A 170 -7.51 2.37 11.88
CA LEU A 170 -6.57 1.24 11.81
C LEU A 170 -6.46 0.49 13.15
N GLN A 171 -6.46 1.22 14.26
CA GLN A 171 -6.46 0.62 15.60
C GLN A 171 -7.73 -0.18 15.88
N SER A 172 -8.90 0.31 15.45
CA SER A 172 -10.17 -0.45 15.52
C SER A 172 -10.08 -1.75 14.74
N ILE A 173 -9.60 -1.68 13.49
CA ILE A 173 -9.37 -2.86 12.63
C ILE A 173 -8.43 -3.86 13.31
N LYS A 174 -7.34 -3.37 13.92
CA LYS A 174 -6.39 -4.21 14.64
C LYS A 174 -7.05 -4.95 15.81
N LEU A 175 -7.89 -4.27 16.59
CA LEU A 175 -8.61 -4.88 17.71
C LEU A 175 -9.60 -5.95 17.22
N GLU A 176 -10.33 -5.70 16.14
CA GLU A 176 -11.22 -6.69 15.53
C GLU A 176 -10.45 -7.96 15.12
N LEU A 177 -9.27 -7.81 14.51
CA LEU A 177 -8.41 -8.93 14.16
C LEU A 177 -7.91 -9.69 15.39
N ILE A 178 -7.55 -8.98 16.48
CA ILE A 178 -7.07 -9.62 17.73
C ILE A 178 -8.18 -10.48 18.35
N ILE A 179 -9.41 -9.95 18.37
CA ILE A 179 -10.59 -10.69 18.87
C ILE A 179 -10.83 -11.92 17.99
N LEU A 180 -10.72 -11.78 16.67
CA LEU A 180 -10.88 -12.89 15.73
C LEU A 180 -9.84 -14.00 15.95
N SER A 181 -8.57 -13.62 16.14
CA SER A 181 -7.47 -14.56 16.40
C SER A 181 -7.57 -15.29 17.74
N THR A 182 -8.24 -14.70 18.73
CA THR A 182 -8.36 -15.25 20.10
C THR A 182 -9.68 -15.99 20.36
N SER A 183 -10.60 -15.98 19.39
CA SER A 183 -11.87 -16.69 19.45
C SER A 183 -11.69 -18.18 19.72
N SER A 184 -12.58 -18.76 20.52
CA SER A 184 -12.58 -20.19 20.87
C SER A 184 -12.66 -21.11 19.65
N ASN A 185 -13.20 -20.62 18.52
CA ASN A 185 -13.23 -21.34 17.25
C ASN A 185 -11.83 -21.63 16.69
N LEU A 186 -10.81 -20.83 17.03
CA LEU A 186 -9.42 -21.03 16.61
C LEU A 186 -8.60 -21.89 17.60
N LYS A 187 -9.10 -22.07 18.83
CA LYS A 187 -8.36 -22.66 19.96
C LYS A 187 -8.57 -24.18 20.09
N GLY A 188 -9.50 -24.76 19.35
CA GLY A 188 -9.80 -26.19 19.33
C GLY A 188 -8.97 -26.95 18.28
N THR A 189 -7.94 -27.64 18.74
CA THR A 189 -6.99 -28.50 17.99
C THR A 189 -5.92 -27.74 17.18
N ALA A 190 -4.66 -27.86 17.60
CA ALA A 190 -3.50 -27.42 16.83
C ALA A 190 -3.35 -28.34 15.60
N ASN A 191 -4.04 -28.01 14.52
CA ASN A 191 -3.94 -28.64 13.22
C ASN A 191 -3.32 -27.67 12.20
N ALA A 192 -2.91 -28.16 11.03
CA ALA A 192 -2.27 -27.34 10.00
C ALA A 192 -3.16 -26.16 9.53
N GLU A 193 -4.49 -26.29 9.64
CA GLU A 193 -5.48 -25.27 9.25
C GLU A 193 -5.48 -24.08 10.22
N SER A 194 -5.44 -24.35 11.52
CA SER A 194 -5.35 -23.31 12.57
C SER A 194 -4.07 -22.48 12.42
N LEU A 195 -2.97 -23.11 12.00
CA LEU A 195 -1.70 -22.46 11.75
C LEU A 195 -1.73 -21.57 10.50
N ASP A 196 -2.33 -22.05 9.39
CA ASP A 196 -2.51 -21.25 8.16
C ASP A 196 -3.33 -19.99 8.45
N VAL A 197 -4.48 -20.15 9.10
CA VAL A 197 -5.35 -19.02 9.48
C VAL A 197 -4.65 -18.07 10.44
N ALA A 198 -3.96 -18.58 11.46
CA ALA A 198 -3.23 -17.72 12.40
C ALA A 198 -2.11 -16.93 11.71
N ASN A 199 -1.35 -17.57 10.80
CA ASN A 199 -0.32 -16.90 10.02
C ASN A 199 -0.91 -15.83 9.10
N PHE A 200 -2.04 -16.12 8.45
CA PHE A 200 -2.75 -15.15 7.61
C PHE A 200 -3.22 -13.92 8.41
N LEU A 201 -3.86 -14.14 9.56
CA LEU A 201 -4.30 -13.06 10.46
C LEU A 201 -3.11 -12.25 11.00
N PHE A 202 -2.00 -12.90 11.34
CA PHE A 202 -0.78 -12.24 11.78
C PHE A 202 -0.17 -11.34 10.70
N LEU A 203 -0.13 -11.80 9.44
CA LEU A 203 0.32 -10.98 8.32
C LEU A 203 -0.60 -9.77 8.10
N LEU A 204 -1.91 -9.95 8.23
CA LEU A 204 -2.89 -8.86 8.12
C LEU A 204 -2.71 -7.82 9.25
N MET A 205 -2.47 -8.26 10.49
CA MET A 205 -2.12 -7.35 11.59
C MET A 205 -0.82 -6.59 11.32
N LYS A 206 0.20 -7.24 10.77
CA LYS A 206 1.45 -6.56 10.38
C LYS A 206 1.23 -5.50 9.29
N ILE A 207 0.33 -5.76 8.34
CA ILE A 207 -0.08 -4.77 7.32
C ILE A 207 -0.68 -3.55 8.01
N VAL A 208 -1.62 -3.75 8.95
CA VAL A 208 -2.24 -2.67 9.73
C VAL A 208 -1.18 -1.83 10.45
N ASP A 209 -0.25 -2.47 11.15
CA ASP A 209 0.82 -1.79 11.91
C ASP A 209 1.72 -0.92 11.02
N LYS A 210 2.13 -1.46 9.86
CA LYS A 210 2.95 -0.71 8.91
C LYS A 210 2.18 0.43 8.25
N MET A 211 0.89 0.24 8.04
CA MET A 211 0.01 1.25 7.48
C MET A 211 -0.24 2.42 8.45
N GLU A 212 -0.29 2.18 9.76
CA GLU A 212 -0.35 3.25 10.77
C GLU A 212 0.89 4.15 10.72
N VAL A 213 2.09 3.55 10.62
CA VAL A 213 3.34 4.30 10.49
C VAL A 213 3.36 5.07 9.17
N LEU A 214 2.95 4.44 8.07
CA LEU A 214 2.86 5.07 6.76
C LEU A 214 1.91 6.26 6.76
N ALA A 215 0.74 6.15 7.41
CA ALA A 215 -0.23 7.24 7.51
C ALA A 215 0.36 8.47 8.21
N LYS A 216 1.16 8.27 9.27
CA LYS A 216 1.86 9.36 9.98
C LYS A 216 2.89 10.04 9.08
N GLU A 217 3.67 9.28 8.32
CA GLU A 217 4.67 9.83 7.40
C GLU A 217 4.05 10.65 6.27
N VAL A 218 2.88 10.22 5.77
CA VAL A 218 2.12 10.96 4.74
C VAL A 218 1.57 12.28 5.30
N ASP A 219 1.07 12.27 6.54
CA ASP A 219 0.61 13.48 7.23
C ASP A 219 1.76 14.46 7.47
N GLU A 220 2.90 13.97 7.97
CA GLU A 220 4.13 14.76 8.13
C GLU A 220 4.64 15.34 6.81
N LEU A 221 4.56 14.59 5.71
CA LEU A 221 4.85 15.12 4.38
C LEU A 221 3.93 16.29 4.07
N GLY A 222 2.63 16.15 4.31
CA GLY A 222 1.65 17.22 4.08
C GLY A 222 1.88 18.44 4.98
N GLU A 223 2.37 18.24 6.20
CA GLU A 223 2.77 19.33 7.09
C GLU A 223 3.96 20.12 6.53
N VAL A 224 5.05 19.43 6.17
CA VAL A 224 6.30 20.06 5.71
C VAL A 224 6.19 20.62 4.29
N ALA A 225 5.42 19.96 3.42
CA ALA A 225 5.22 20.40 2.03
C ALA A 225 4.12 21.48 1.88
N GLY A 226 3.42 21.84 2.96
CA GLY A 226 2.37 22.86 2.93
C GLY A 226 1.10 22.41 2.18
N PHE A 227 0.70 21.14 2.31
CA PHE A 227 -0.54 20.65 1.72
C PHE A 227 -1.74 21.43 2.26
N GLN A 228 -2.74 21.63 1.40
CA GLN A 228 -3.94 22.35 1.77
C GLN A 228 -4.68 21.57 2.86
N SER A 229 -5.06 22.26 3.95
CA SER A 229 -6.06 21.71 4.85
C SER A 229 -7.39 21.64 4.12
N LYS A 230 -8.13 20.57 4.37
CA LYS A 230 -9.54 20.49 3.98
C LYS A 230 -10.36 21.46 4.82
#